data_AF-A0A843BJJ6-F1
#
_entry.id   AF-A0A843BJJ6-F1
#
_cell.length_a   1.000
_cell.length_b   1.000
_cell.length_c   1.000
_cell.angle_alpha   90.00
_cell.angle_beta   90.00
_cell.angle_gamma   90.00
#
_symmetry.space_group_name_H-M   'P 1'
#
loop_
_entity.id
_entity.type
_entity.pdbx_description
1 polymer ?
#
loop_
_entity_poly.entity_id
_entity_poly.type
_entity_poly.pdbx_seq_one_letter_code
_entity_poly.pdbx_strand_id
1 'polypeptide(L)'
;MHESFYQATLIEFTIWNNNTEKSIAIFNSFQDLPPHLHDELEKNSSEITLKGKKWNIVEIGRDLCQHGDGTHVKVRLEPRD
;
A
#
# COMPACT_ATOMS: atom_id res chain seq x y z
N MET A 1 18.15 -7.02 -3.59
CA MET A 1 17.39 -7.58 -2.46
C MET A 1 16.03 -6.90 -2.45
N HIS A 2 15.04 -7.54 -3.07
CA HIS A 2 13.66 -7.05 -3.26
C HIS A 2 12.70 -7.99 -2.47
N GLU A 3 13.09 -8.42 -1.29
CA GLU A 3 12.47 -9.58 -0.60
C GLU A 3 11.36 -9.20 0.39
N SER A 4 11.23 -7.92 0.79
CA SER A 4 10.33 -7.54 1.89
C SER A 4 8.85 -7.35 1.51
N PHE A 5 8.52 -7.18 0.23
CA PHE A 5 7.11 -7.02 -0.20
C PHE A 5 6.40 -8.34 -0.47
N TYR A 6 7.14 -9.37 -0.92
CA TYR A 6 6.59 -10.70 -1.15
C TYR A 6 6.13 -11.39 0.15
N GLN A 7 6.67 -10.96 1.29
CA GLN A 7 6.25 -11.40 2.62
C GLN A 7 5.12 -10.54 3.21
N ALA A 8 4.56 -9.60 2.44
CA ALA A 8 3.44 -8.79 2.89
C ALA A 8 2.17 -9.63 2.98
N THR A 9 1.74 -9.87 4.22
CA THR A 9 0.50 -10.59 4.57
C THR A 9 -0.68 -9.63 4.72
N LEU A 10 -0.43 -8.32 4.67
CA LEU A 10 -1.48 -7.31 4.63
C LEU A 10 -0.95 -6.05 3.95
N ILE A 11 -1.73 -5.49 3.04
CA ILE A 11 -1.42 -4.25 2.34
C ILE A 11 -2.63 -3.34 2.45
N GLU A 12 -2.50 -2.31 3.27
CA GLU A 12 -3.55 -1.32 3.53
C GLU A 12 -3.24 -0.02 2.80
N PHE A 13 -4.19 0.45 1.97
CA PHE A 13 -4.14 1.78 1.36
C PHE A 13 -5.05 2.72 2.13
N THR A 14 -4.47 3.74 2.75
CA THR A 14 -5.20 4.77 3.49
C THR A 14 -5.13 6.12 2.80
N ILE A 15 -6.13 6.96 3.01
CA ILE A 15 -6.11 8.38 2.64
C ILE A 15 -6.31 9.24 3.86
N TRP A 16 -5.75 10.45 3.85
CA TRP A 16 -6.09 11.47 4.83
C TRP A 16 -7.35 12.20 4.37
N ASN A 17 -8.47 12.06 5.09
CA ASN A 17 -9.72 12.72 4.75
C ASN A 17 -10.35 13.34 6.01
N ASN A 18 -10.67 14.64 5.96
CA ASN A 18 -11.26 15.38 7.09
C ASN A 18 -10.52 15.13 8.42
N ASN A 19 -9.20 15.28 8.40
CA ASN A 19 -8.33 15.13 9.57
C ASN A 19 -8.34 13.73 10.21
N THR A 20 -8.84 12.73 9.48
CA THR A 20 -8.88 11.33 9.91
C THR A 20 -8.30 10.44 8.82
N GLU A 21 -7.49 9.47 9.22
CA GLU A 21 -6.99 8.46 8.28
C GLU A 21 -8.11 7.45 7.97
N LYS A 22 -8.33 7.17 6.69
CA LYS A 22 -9.37 6.24 6.22
C LYS A 22 -8.80 5.24 5.23
N SER A 23 -8.97 3.95 5.51
CA SER A 23 -8.62 2.87 4.58
C SER A 23 -9.60 2.82 3.40
N ILE A 24 -9.08 2.82 2.17
CA ILE A 24 -9.87 2.79 0.93
C ILE A 24 -9.72 1.48 0.14
N ALA A 25 -8.67 0.73 0.42
CA ALA A 25 -8.47 -0.63 -0.03
C ALA A 25 -7.57 -1.39 0.97
N ILE A 26 -7.87 -2.66 1.16
CA ILE A 26 -7.09 -3.56 2.01
C ILE A 26 -6.97 -4.87 1.23
N PHE A 27 -5.74 -5.36 1.11
CA PHE A 27 -5.41 -6.60 0.42
C PHE A 27 -4.71 -7.51 1.41
N ASN A 28 -5.12 -8.77 1.49
CA ASN A 28 -4.59 -9.72 2.47
C ASN A 28 -3.25 -10.34 2.05
N SER A 29 -2.72 -9.98 0.88
CA SER A 29 -1.45 -10.50 0.37
C SER A 29 -0.97 -9.64 -0.78
N PHE A 30 0.35 -9.62 -1.02
CA PHE A 30 0.91 -9.01 -2.22
C PHE A 30 0.32 -9.63 -3.50
N GLN A 31 0.08 -10.94 -3.52
CA GLN A 31 -0.50 -11.63 -4.69
C GLN A 31 -1.96 -11.24 -5.01
N ASP A 32 -2.68 -10.67 -4.04
CA ASP A 32 -4.07 -10.22 -4.21
C ASP A 32 -4.14 -8.82 -4.85
N LEU A 33 -3.01 -8.11 -4.86
CA LEU A 33 -2.94 -6.85 -5.56
C LEU A 33 -3.09 -7.09 -7.07
N PRO A 34 -3.72 -6.16 -7.78
CA PRO A 34 -3.68 -6.19 -9.22
C PRO A 34 -2.25 -5.93 -9.72
N PRO A 35 -1.85 -6.53 -10.86
CA PRO A 35 -0.46 -6.53 -11.33
C PRO A 35 0.10 -5.13 -11.61
N HIS A 36 -0.76 -4.16 -11.93
CA HIS A 36 -0.32 -2.76 -12.08
C HIS A 36 0.14 -2.15 -10.75
N LEU A 37 -0.45 -2.53 -9.61
CA LEU A 37 0.01 -2.06 -8.29
C LEU A 37 1.28 -2.75 -7.82
N HIS A 38 1.54 -4.00 -8.26
CA HIS A 38 2.81 -4.67 -7.97
C HIS A 38 3.96 -3.87 -8.55
N ASP A 39 3.86 -3.53 -9.84
CA ASP A 39 4.90 -2.82 -10.57
C ASP A 39 5.14 -1.42 -9.96
N GLU A 40 4.07 -0.71 -9.59
CA GLU A 40 4.16 0.62 -8.97
C GLU A 40 4.81 0.56 -7.56
N LEU A 41 4.44 -0.43 -6.74
CA LEU A 41 5.03 -0.61 -5.41
C LEU A 41 6.48 -1.10 -5.49
N GLU A 42 6.80 -2.01 -6.41
CA GLU A 42 8.15 -2.53 -6.60
C GLU A 42 9.09 -1.44 -7.15
N LYS A 43 8.62 -0.61 -8.08
CA LYS A 43 9.44 0.48 -8.65
C LYS A 43 9.65 1.65 -7.71
N ASN A 44 9.09 1.63 -6.49
CA ASN A 44 8.98 2.79 -5.62
C ASN A 44 8.40 3.99 -6.37
N SER A 45 7.38 3.75 -7.20
CA SER A 45 6.65 4.82 -7.89
C SER A 45 6.08 5.78 -6.85
N SER A 46 6.19 7.08 -7.09
CA SER A 46 5.58 8.10 -6.24
C SER A 46 4.07 8.23 -6.50
N GLU A 47 3.54 7.54 -7.50
CA GLU A 47 2.12 7.49 -7.84
C GLU A 47 1.62 6.04 -7.89
N ILE A 48 0.33 5.84 -7.60
CA ILE A 48 -0.38 4.59 -7.90
C ILE A 48 -1.72 4.90 -8.55
N THR A 49 -2.24 3.93 -9.29
CA THR A 49 -3.63 3.97 -9.76
C THR A 49 -4.48 2.97 -8.99
N LEU A 50 -5.42 3.45 -8.19
CA LEU A 50 -6.34 2.61 -7.41
C LEU A 50 -7.79 2.91 -7.80
N LYS A 51 -8.54 1.87 -8.20
CA LYS A 51 -9.94 1.99 -8.67
C LYS A 51 -10.12 3.00 -9.80
N GLY A 52 -9.15 3.09 -10.71
CA GLY A 52 -9.16 4.03 -11.85
C GLY A 52 -8.87 5.49 -11.49
N LYS A 53 -8.49 5.78 -10.24
CA LYS A 53 -8.02 7.11 -9.82
C LYS A 53 -6.53 7.07 -9.53
N LYS A 54 -5.83 8.12 -9.94
CA LYS A 54 -4.42 8.31 -9.59
C LYS A 54 -4.31 8.91 -8.19
N TRP A 55 -3.36 8.39 -7.43
CA TRP A 55 -3.04 8.80 -6.07
C TRP A 55 -1.54 9.01 -5.96
N ASN A 56 -1.12 9.97 -5.15
CA ASN A 56 0.28 10.13 -4.80
C ASN A 56 0.58 9.30 -3.56
N ILE A 57 1.68 8.55 -3.58
CA ILE A 57 2.17 7.86 -2.38
C ILE A 57 2.91 8.88 -1.52
N VAL A 58 2.38 9.09 -0.32
CA VAL A 58 2.99 10.00 0.65
C VAL A 58 3.97 9.25 1.53
N GLU A 59 3.57 8.06 1.98
CA GLU A 59 4.31 7.29 2.97
C GLU A 59 4.01 5.80 2.77
N ILE A 60 5.06 4.98 2.85
CA ILE A 60 4.94 3.52 2.89
C ILE A 60 5.51 3.05 4.22
N GLY A 61 4.62 2.82 5.18
CA GLY A 61 4.95 2.14 6.43
C GLY A 61 5.06 0.64 6.19
N ARG A 62 6.12 0.02 6.70
CA ARG A 62 6.25 -1.45 6.72
C ARG A 62 6.39 -1.83 8.18
N ASP A 63 5.30 -2.32 8.76
CA ASP A 63 5.27 -2.82 10.11
C ASP A 63 5.45 -4.34 10.05
N LEU A 64 6.51 -4.84 10.67
CA LEU A 64 6.60 -6.28 10.94
C LEU A 64 5.59 -6.53 12.07
N CYS A 65 4.49 -7.24 11.79
CA CYS A 65 3.48 -7.49 12.80
C CYS A 65 4.16 -8.10 14.03
N GLN A 66 4.18 -7.36 15.15
CA GLN A 66 4.85 -7.79 16.38
C GLN A 66 4.23 -9.06 17.02
N HIS A 67 3.15 -9.60 16.45
CA HIS A 67 2.36 -10.70 17.00
C HIS A 67 2.02 -11.83 16.01
N GLY A 68 2.55 -11.84 14.79
CA GLY A 68 2.34 -12.95 13.83
C GLY A 68 3.32 -12.91 12.66
N ASP A 69 3.64 -14.07 12.11
CA ASP A 69 4.47 -14.23 10.90
C ASP A 69 3.82 -13.48 9.72
N GLY A 70 4.17 -12.22 9.54
CA GLY A 70 3.67 -11.41 8.43
C GLY A 70 4.13 -9.97 8.43
N THR A 71 4.38 -9.45 7.23
CA THR A 71 4.66 -8.02 7.04
C THR A 71 3.36 -7.29 6.73
N HIS A 72 3.04 -6.26 7.51
CA HIS A 72 1.96 -5.33 7.21
C HIS A 72 2.52 -4.11 6.51
N VAL A 73 2.14 -3.91 5.26
CA VAL A 73 2.49 -2.73 4.47
C VAL A 73 1.31 -1.76 4.51
N LYS A 74 1.53 -0.58 5.08
CA LYS A 74 0.56 0.50 5.11
C LYS A 74 1.01 1.62 4.17
N VAL A 75 0.22 1.89 3.15
CA VAL A 75 0.49 2.88 2.12
C VAL A 75 -0.46 4.05 2.32
N ARG A 76 0.06 5.21 2.70
CA ARG A 76 -0.70 6.45 2.77
C ARG A 76 -0.70 7.12 1.40
N LEU A 77 -1.90 7.44 0.95
CA LEU A 77 -2.20 8.03 -0.34
C LEU A 77 -2.82 9.42 -0.19
N GLU A 78 -2.49 10.29 -1.13
CA GLU A 78 -3.12 11.60 -1.29
C GLU A 78 -3.75 11.72 -2.68
N PRO A 79 -4.91 12.39 -2.79
CA PRO A 79 -5.51 12.67 -4.08
C PRO A 79 -4.56 13.53 -4.91
N ARG A 80 -4.33 13.12 -6.15
CA ARG A 80 -3.64 13.95 -7.14
C ARG A 80 -4.67 14.86 -7.79
N ASP A 81 -4.66 16.13 -7.41
CA ASP A 81 -5.47 17.19 -8.03
C ASP A 81 -4.96 17.52 -9.45
#